data_AF-A0A944NBW4-F1
#
_entry.id   AF-A0A944NBW4-F1
#
_cell.length_a   1.000
_cell.length_b   1.000
_cell.length_c   1.000
_cell.angle_alpha   90.00
_cell.angle_beta   90.00
_cell.angle_gamma   90.00
#
_symmetry.space_group_name_H-M   'P 1'
#
loop_
_entity.id
_entity.type
_entity.pdbx_description
1 polymer ?
#
loop_
_entity_poly.entity_id
_entity_poly.type
_entity_poly.pdbx_seq_one_letter_code
_entity_poly.pdbx_strand_id
1 'polypeptide(L)'
;MFKKLIIPIIVVVFVSACSSQETLSVENAWARPGISGGNTAIYFQVNNEAGEQDSLEKVSVSINAKAVELHMTMMSHDSETDQDIMKMMKQENVEIPANSIVNFEPGGLHVMVIGLDNGLMENNQIRAVLHFAIAGEIEILVPISMDGEN
;
A
#
# COMPACT_ATOMS: atom_id res chain seq x y z
N MET A 1 -9.73 -6.54 -76.01
CA MET A 1 -10.49 -6.03 -74.85
C MET A 1 -9.88 -6.63 -73.58
N PHE A 2 -9.04 -5.87 -72.86
CA PHE A 2 -8.35 -6.36 -71.66
C PHE A 2 -9.22 -6.18 -70.41
N LYS A 3 -9.49 -7.29 -69.72
CA LYS A 3 -10.18 -7.36 -68.43
C LYS A 3 -9.32 -6.70 -67.35
N LYS A 4 -9.89 -5.76 -66.58
CA LYS A 4 -9.29 -5.28 -65.32
C LYS A 4 -10.10 -5.86 -64.16
N LEU A 5 -9.51 -6.85 -63.49
CA LEU A 5 -9.99 -7.43 -62.25
C LEU A 5 -9.43 -6.59 -61.10
N ILE A 6 -10.31 -5.91 -60.37
CA ILE A 6 -9.95 -5.10 -59.19
C ILE A 6 -10.21 -5.96 -57.96
N ILE A 7 -9.15 -6.35 -57.25
CA ILE A 7 -9.22 -7.06 -55.97
C ILE A 7 -9.12 -6.00 -54.87
N PRO A 8 -10.07 -5.92 -53.91
CA PRO A 8 -9.94 -4.99 -52.81
C PRO A 8 -8.93 -5.55 -51.78
N ILE A 9 -7.90 -4.77 -51.50
CA ILE A 9 -7.01 -4.99 -50.36
C ILE A 9 -7.81 -4.66 -49.10
N ILE A 10 -8.12 -5.68 -48.30
CA ILE A 10 -8.65 -5.52 -46.94
C ILE A 10 -7.43 -5.41 -46.03
N VAL A 11 -7.14 -4.19 -45.59
CA VAL A 11 -6.13 -3.92 -44.55
C VAL A 11 -6.80 -4.21 -43.21
N VAL A 12 -6.48 -5.35 -42.59
CA VAL A 12 -6.86 -5.64 -41.21
C VAL A 12 -5.86 -4.94 -40.30
N VAL A 13 -6.24 -3.79 -39.75
CA VAL A 13 -5.49 -3.11 -38.70
C VAL A 13 -5.78 -3.83 -37.39
N PHE A 14 -4.86 -4.67 -36.92
CA PHE A 14 -4.88 -5.17 -35.55
C PHE A 14 -4.50 -4.03 -34.61
N VAL A 15 -5.50 -3.42 -33.99
CA VAL A 15 -5.28 -2.49 -32.87
C VAL A 15 -4.98 -3.36 -31.64
N SER A 16 -3.70 -3.59 -31.36
CA SER A 16 -3.29 -4.11 -30.05
C SER A 16 -3.56 -3.02 -29.02
N ALA A 17 -4.70 -3.12 -28.34
CA ALA A 17 -4.94 -2.38 -27.12
C ALA A 17 -3.93 -2.89 -26.09
N CYS A 18 -2.88 -2.11 -25.84
CA CYS A 18 -2.03 -2.30 -24.67
C CYS A 18 -2.89 -1.93 -23.46
N SER A 19 -3.52 -2.93 -22.85
CA SER A 19 -4.13 -2.75 -21.53
C SER A 19 -2.97 -2.52 -20.57
N SER A 20 -2.85 -1.30 -20.06
CA SER A 20 -2.04 -1.02 -18.87
C SER A 20 -2.70 -1.78 -17.72
N GLN A 21 -2.36 -3.06 -17.57
CA GLN A 21 -2.81 -3.84 -16.44
C GLN A 21 -2.03 -3.29 -15.24
N GLU A 22 -2.72 -2.64 -14.31
CA GLU A 22 -2.11 -2.26 -13.03
C GLU A 22 -1.78 -3.56 -12.31
N THR A 23 -0.51 -3.94 -12.36
CA THR A 23 -0.01 -5.19 -11.80
C THR A 23 0.25 -5.08 -10.30
N LEU A 24 0.16 -3.88 -9.72
CA LEU A 24 0.31 -3.66 -8.29
C LEU A 24 -0.94 -2.96 -7.77
N SER A 25 -1.61 -3.58 -6.81
CA SER A 25 -2.85 -3.09 -6.23
C SER A 25 -2.79 -3.07 -4.71
N VAL A 26 -3.57 -2.18 -4.11
CA VAL A 26 -3.63 -1.99 -2.66
C VAL A 26 -5.08 -2.09 -2.21
N GLU A 27 -5.34 -3.03 -1.30
CA GLU A 27 -6.68 -3.40 -0.89
C GLU A 27 -6.81 -3.42 0.63
N ASN A 28 -8.05 -3.50 1.11
CA ASN A 28 -8.37 -3.69 2.54
C ASN A 28 -7.70 -2.66 3.47
N ALA A 29 -7.58 -1.42 2.99
CA ALA A 29 -6.95 -0.36 3.75
C ALA A 29 -7.83 0.08 4.93
N TRP A 30 -7.22 0.34 6.08
CA TRP A 30 -7.86 0.93 7.24
C TRP A 30 -6.82 1.46 8.24
N ALA A 31 -7.24 2.32 9.17
CA ALA A 31 -6.40 2.79 10.25
C ALA A 31 -7.14 2.76 11.59
N ARG A 32 -6.38 2.63 12.68
CA ARG A 32 -6.94 2.72 14.03
C ARG A 32 -7.37 4.16 14.35
N PRO A 33 -8.40 4.34 15.19
CA PRO A 33 -8.68 5.63 15.81
C PRO A 33 -7.46 6.13 16.58
N GLY A 34 -7.33 7.46 16.68
CA GLY A 34 -6.20 8.11 17.33
C GLY A 34 -6.63 9.37 18.05
N ILE A 35 -5.91 9.73 19.11
CA ILE A 35 -6.13 10.98 19.85
C ILE A 35 -5.13 12.06 19.39
N SER A 36 -5.47 13.33 19.60
CA SER A 36 -4.53 14.44 19.36
C SER A 36 -3.27 14.26 20.23
N GLY A 37 -2.12 14.49 19.62
CA GLY A 37 -0.79 14.22 20.18
C GLY A 37 -0.38 12.75 20.22
N GLY A 38 -1.31 11.83 19.95
CA GLY A 38 -1.09 10.38 19.98
C GLY A 38 -0.58 9.82 18.67
N ASN A 39 -0.36 8.51 18.65
CA ASN A 39 0.04 7.76 17.45
C ASN A 39 -1.10 6.87 16.97
N THR A 40 -1.05 6.49 15.70
CA THR A 40 -1.93 5.46 15.13
C THR A 40 -1.17 4.61 14.11
N ALA A 41 -1.78 3.52 13.66
CA ALA A 41 -1.26 2.64 12.63
C ALA A 41 -2.25 2.52 11.46
N ILE A 42 -1.71 2.46 10.24
CA ILE A 42 -2.43 2.15 9.00
C ILE A 42 -2.03 0.76 8.53
N TYR A 43 -3.03 0.03 8.06
CA TYR A 43 -2.98 -1.36 7.61
C TYR A 43 -3.62 -1.44 6.22
N PHE A 44 -3.14 -2.38 5.41
CA PHE A 44 -3.62 -2.66 4.06
C PHE A 44 -2.95 -3.93 3.53
N GLN A 45 -3.36 -4.39 2.37
CA GLN A 45 -2.72 -5.46 1.63
C GLN A 45 -2.17 -4.92 0.31
N VAL A 46 -0.94 -5.29 -0.04
CA VAL A 46 -0.36 -5.02 -1.36
C VAL A 46 -0.30 -6.32 -2.15
N ASN A 47 -0.99 -6.37 -3.28
CA ASN A 47 -0.92 -7.49 -4.22
C ASN A 47 -0.07 -7.09 -5.43
N ASN A 48 1.05 -7.77 -5.61
CA ASN A 48 1.95 -7.59 -6.75
C ASN A 48 1.81 -8.79 -7.69
N GLU A 49 1.04 -8.61 -8.76
CA GLU A 49 0.86 -9.54 -9.87
C GLU A 49 1.91 -9.34 -10.98
N ALA A 50 2.87 -8.43 -10.80
CA ALA A 50 3.95 -8.21 -11.75
C ALA A 50 4.94 -9.37 -11.74
N GLY A 51 5.66 -9.52 -12.85
CA GLY A 51 6.79 -10.45 -12.98
C GLY A 51 8.07 -9.98 -12.28
N GLU A 52 8.06 -8.83 -11.63
CA GLU A 52 9.21 -8.22 -10.95
C GLU A 52 8.87 -7.75 -9.53
N GLN A 53 9.89 -7.68 -8.68
CA GLN A 53 9.76 -7.16 -7.31
C GLN A 53 9.68 -5.63 -7.33
N ASP A 54 8.81 -5.07 -6.51
CA ASP A 54 8.78 -3.63 -6.20
C ASP A 54 9.17 -3.41 -4.72
N SER A 55 9.21 -2.16 -4.29
CA SER A 55 9.52 -1.75 -2.93
C SER A 55 8.67 -0.55 -2.54
N LEU A 56 7.99 -0.62 -1.40
CA LEU A 56 7.32 0.51 -0.79
C LEU A 56 8.35 1.31 -0.01
N GLU A 57 8.72 2.49 -0.52
CA GLU A 57 9.77 3.34 0.05
C GLU A 57 9.23 4.32 1.09
N LYS A 58 7.99 4.77 0.91
CA LYS A 58 7.39 5.80 1.77
C LYS A 58 5.87 5.80 1.71
N VAL A 59 5.25 6.27 2.79
CA VAL A 59 3.83 6.62 2.82
C VAL A 59 3.67 8.08 3.24
N SER A 60 2.78 8.80 2.56
CA SER A 60 2.34 10.14 2.93
C SER A 60 0.85 10.11 3.26
N VAL A 61 0.39 10.95 4.18
CA VAL A 61 -1.03 11.01 4.58
C VAL A 61 -1.56 12.43 4.47
N SER A 62 -2.86 12.60 4.23
CA SER A 62 -3.49 13.92 4.08
C SER A 62 -3.67 14.68 5.39
N ILE A 63 -3.33 14.08 6.52
CA ILE A 63 -3.44 14.65 7.86
C ILE A 63 -2.08 15.15 8.35
N ASN A 64 -2.10 16.15 9.24
CA ASN A 64 -0.88 16.60 9.88
C ASN A 64 -0.49 15.67 11.04
N ALA A 65 0.76 15.23 11.01
CA ALA A 65 1.40 14.43 12.05
C ALA A 65 2.89 14.77 12.09
N LYS A 66 3.59 14.42 13.17
CA LYS A 66 5.03 14.64 13.30
C LYS A 66 5.85 13.78 12.34
N ALA A 67 5.43 12.55 12.11
CA ALA A 67 6.09 11.63 11.17
C ALA A 67 5.14 10.54 10.67
N VAL A 68 5.50 9.96 9.53
CA VAL A 68 4.87 8.78 8.94
C VAL A 68 5.99 7.82 8.58
N GLU A 69 5.97 6.61 9.11
CA GLU A 69 7.09 5.66 9.02
C GLU A 69 6.59 4.24 8.75
N LEU A 70 7.40 3.44 8.04
CA LEU A 70 7.16 2.00 7.88
C LEU A 70 7.73 1.27 9.10
N HIS A 71 6.97 0.39 9.72
CA HIS A 71 7.37 -0.33 10.93
C HIS A 71 7.04 -1.82 10.81
N MET A 72 7.82 -2.65 11.47
CA MET A 72 7.57 -4.08 11.67
C MET A 72 7.47 -4.34 13.17
N THR A 73 6.38 -4.97 13.60
CA THR A 73 6.24 -5.42 14.98
C THR A 73 6.86 -6.81 15.13
N MET A 74 7.76 -6.99 16.10
CA MET A 74 8.37 -8.28 16.39
C MET A 74 8.48 -8.50 17.89
N MET A 75 8.32 -9.76 18.30
CA MET A 75 8.61 -10.19 19.65
C MET A 75 10.13 -10.20 19.87
N SER A 76 10.57 -9.57 20.94
CA SER A 76 11.95 -9.57 21.40
C SER A 76 11.95 -10.05 22.84
N HIS A 77 12.86 -10.94 23.17
CA HIS A 77 13.12 -11.29 24.56
C HIS A 77 13.91 -10.15 25.23
N ASP A 78 13.45 -9.72 26.41
CA ASP A 78 14.16 -8.78 27.26
C ASP A 78 14.99 -9.55 28.29
N SER A 79 16.31 -9.53 28.10
CA SER A 79 17.25 -10.22 28.98
C SER A 79 17.34 -9.63 30.39
N GLU A 80 16.90 -8.39 30.61
CA GLU A 80 16.92 -7.77 31.94
C GLU A 80 15.72 -8.21 32.79
N THR A 81 14.56 -8.37 32.15
CA THR A 81 13.31 -8.73 32.82
C THR A 81 12.92 -10.20 32.67
N ASP A 82 13.62 -10.96 31.83
CA ASP A 82 13.33 -12.36 31.46
C ASP A 82 11.89 -12.51 30.90
N GLN A 83 11.45 -11.52 30.13
CA GLN A 83 10.10 -11.44 29.57
C GLN A 83 10.12 -11.11 28.08
N ASP A 84 9.14 -11.63 27.34
CA ASP A 84 8.95 -11.28 25.95
C ASP A 84 8.20 -9.94 25.82
N ILE A 85 8.78 -9.03 25.02
CA ILE A 85 8.24 -7.71 24.75
C ILE A 85 8.02 -7.52 23.25
N MET A 86 6.97 -6.78 22.90
CA MET A 86 6.74 -6.37 21.52
C MET A 86 7.54 -5.11 21.21
N LYS A 87 8.35 -5.16 20.16
CA LYS A 87 9.09 -4.00 19.63
C LYS A 87 8.56 -3.63 18.26
N MET A 88 8.38 -2.34 18.04
CA MET A 88 8.11 -1.78 16.71
C MET A 88 9.44 -1.27 16.17
N MET A 89 9.90 -1.86 15.08
CA MET A 89 11.17 -1.55 14.44
C MET A 89 10.89 -0.80 13.14
N LYS A 90 11.41 0.43 13.02
CA LYS A 90 11.35 1.20 11.78
C LYS A 90 12.02 0.44 10.63
N GLN A 91 11.39 0.46 9.47
CA GLN A 91 11.88 -0.04 8.20
C GLN A 91 12.20 1.15 7.29
N GLU A 92 13.29 1.06 6.54
CA GLU A 92 13.61 2.06 5.51
C GLU A 92 12.71 1.90 4.29
N ASN A 93 12.38 0.66 3.94
CA ASN A 93 11.40 0.29 2.93
C ASN A 93 10.81 -1.09 3.22
N VAL A 94 9.84 -1.51 2.41
CA VAL A 94 9.27 -2.86 2.44
C VAL A 94 9.28 -3.45 1.05
N GLU A 95 10.00 -4.55 0.87
CA GLU A 95 10.02 -5.31 -0.38
C GLU A 95 8.65 -5.92 -0.68
N ILE A 96 8.22 -5.82 -1.92
CA ILE A 96 6.99 -6.42 -2.45
C ILE A 96 7.39 -7.40 -3.57
N PRO A 97 7.68 -8.68 -3.24
CA PRO A 97 8.14 -9.65 -4.23
C PRO A 97 7.17 -9.84 -5.40
N ALA A 98 7.69 -10.23 -6.56
CA ALA A 98 6.89 -10.58 -7.73
C ALA A 98 5.88 -11.69 -7.41
N ASN A 99 4.67 -11.60 -7.96
CA ASN A 99 3.59 -12.59 -7.80
C ASN A 99 3.30 -12.92 -6.33
N SER A 100 3.27 -11.89 -5.47
CA SER A 100 3.10 -12.07 -4.03
C SER A 100 2.11 -11.09 -3.43
N ILE A 101 1.67 -11.42 -2.21
CA ILE A 101 0.83 -10.57 -1.39
C ILE A 101 1.60 -10.25 -0.11
N VAL A 102 1.73 -8.96 0.20
CA VAL A 102 2.35 -8.46 1.42
C VAL A 102 1.28 -7.81 2.30
N ASN A 103 1.14 -8.31 3.53
CA ASN A 103 0.15 -7.82 4.49
C ASN A 103 0.77 -6.80 5.45
N PHE A 104 0.15 -5.63 5.53
CA PHE A 104 0.35 -4.67 6.60
C PHE A 104 -0.78 -4.87 7.60
N GLU A 105 -0.52 -5.58 8.70
CA GLU A 105 -1.52 -6.05 9.66
C GLU A 105 -1.08 -5.88 11.12
N PRO A 106 -2.02 -5.86 12.09
CA PRO A 106 -1.69 -5.78 13.50
C PRO A 106 -0.73 -6.89 13.94
N GLY A 107 0.38 -6.52 14.60
CA GLY A 107 1.40 -7.47 15.02
C GLY A 107 2.46 -7.80 13.97
N GLY A 108 2.36 -7.26 12.75
CA GLY A 108 3.36 -7.36 11.70
C GLY A 108 3.75 -5.99 11.14
N LEU A 109 3.85 -5.91 9.81
CA LEU A 109 4.10 -4.67 9.09
C LEU A 109 2.96 -3.68 9.27
N HIS A 110 3.28 -2.40 9.39
CA HIS A 110 2.29 -1.34 9.45
C HIS A 110 2.92 0.02 9.13
N VAL A 111 2.09 0.98 8.73
CA VAL A 111 2.52 2.38 8.65
C VAL A 111 2.21 3.04 9.98
N MET A 112 3.24 3.47 10.69
CA MET A 112 3.13 4.19 11.95
C MET A 112 3.01 5.70 11.69
N VAL A 113 1.90 6.29 12.14
CA VAL A 113 1.68 7.74 12.09
C VAL A 113 1.90 8.30 13.49
N ILE A 114 2.93 9.14 13.64
CA ILE A 114 3.43 9.59 14.94
C ILE A 114 2.99 11.02 15.21
N GLY A 115 2.41 11.25 16.38
CA GLY A 115 2.08 12.58 16.88
C GLY A 115 1.07 13.31 15.99
N LEU A 116 -0.15 12.77 15.93
CA LEU A 116 -1.28 13.36 15.23
C LEU A 116 -1.58 14.77 15.75
N ASP A 117 -1.75 15.76 14.87
CA ASP A 117 -2.18 17.10 15.31
C ASP A 117 -3.61 17.07 15.84
N ASN A 118 -4.49 16.35 15.14
CA ASN A 118 -5.90 16.17 15.48
C ASN A 118 -6.24 14.68 15.60
N GLY A 119 -7.21 14.36 16.45
CA GLY A 119 -7.66 12.97 16.60
C GLY A 119 -8.31 12.42 15.33
N LEU A 120 -8.17 11.10 15.13
CA LEU A 120 -8.87 10.33 14.12
C LEU A 120 -10.00 9.57 14.79
N MET A 121 -11.23 9.91 14.41
CA MET A 121 -12.44 9.29 14.93
C MET A 121 -12.92 8.17 14.00
N GLU A 122 -13.50 7.13 14.59
CA GLU A 122 -14.12 6.03 13.87
C GLU A 122 -15.16 6.52 12.85
N ASN A 123 -15.33 5.79 11.75
CA ASN A 123 -16.21 6.11 10.61
C ASN A 123 -15.81 7.33 9.78
N ASN A 124 -14.66 7.95 10.07
CA ASN A 124 -14.02 8.89 9.14
C ASN A 124 -13.13 8.15 8.14
N GLN A 125 -12.54 8.89 7.20
CA GLN A 125 -11.52 8.39 6.29
C GLN A 125 -10.45 9.46 6.04
N ILE A 126 -9.23 9.03 5.74
CA ILE A 126 -8.12 9.88 5.29
C ILE A 126 -7.61 9.39 3.94
N ARG A 127 -6.85 10.22 3.23
CA ARG A 127 -6.11 9.80 2.03
C ARG A 127 -4.69 9.46 2.41
N ALA A 128 -4.16 8.39 1.82
CA ALA A 128 -2.74 8.05 1.88
C ALA A 128 -2.19 7.86 0.47
N VAL A 129 -0.93 8.25 0.27
CA VAL A 129 -0.19 8.04 -0.97
C VAL A 129 0.98 7.11 -0.65
N LEU A 130 1.00 5.96 -1.29
CA LEU A 130 2.06 4.96 -1.20
C LEU A 130 3.05 5.20 -2.33
N HIS A 131 4.33 5.35 -1.99
CA HIS A 131 5.41 5.66 -2.91
C HIS A 131 6.21 4.39 -3.16
N PHE A 132 5.94 3.73 -4.28
CA PHE A 132 6.67 2.56 -4.74
C PHE A 132 7.83 2.95 -5.65
N ALA A 133 8.89 2.13 -5.66
CA ALA A 133 10.09 2.37 -6.45
C ALA A 133 9.84 2.22 -7.96
N ILE A 134 8.99 1.27 -8.38
CA ILE A 134 8.69 0.97 -9.79
C ILE A 134 7.28 1.43 -10.16
N ALA A 135 6.26 1.04 -9.40
CA ALA A 135 4.86 1.39 -9.69
C ALA A 135 4.55 2.89 -9.49
N GLY A 136 5.42 3.62 -8.79
CA GLY A 136 5.23 5.04 -8.50
C GLY A 136 4.23 5.29 -7.38
N GLU A 137 3.39 6.31 -7.53
CA GLU A 137 2.44 6.72 -6.49
C GLU A 137 1.08 6.02 -6.65
N ILE A 138 0.63 5.35 -5.59
CA ILE A 138 -0.72 4.80 -5.49
C ILE A 138 -1.45 5.53 -4.36
N GLU A 139 -2.54 6.21 -4.70
CA GLU A 139 -3.41 6.87 -3.72
C GLU A 139 -4.51 5.92 -3.25
N ILE A 140 -4.70 5.83 -1.94
CA ILE A 140 -5.74 5.01 -1.32
C ILE A 140 -6.58 5.83 -0.35
N LEU A 141 -7.84 5.42 -0.19
CA LEU A 141 -8.70 5.86 0.91
C LEU A 141 -8.50 4.90 2.10
N VAL A 142 -8.37 5.49 3.28
CA VAL A 142 -8.10 4.76 4.53
C VAL A 142 -9.23 5.08 5.53
N PRO A 143 -10.26 4.23 5.61
CA PRO A 143 -11.28 4.28 6.64
C PRO A 143 -10.68 4.14 8.05
N ILE A 144 -11.29 4.79 9.03
CA ILE A 144 -10.92 4.68 10.44
C ILE A 144 -11.88 3.70 11.13
N SER A 145 -11.36 2.57 11.62
CA SER A 145 -12.14 1.48 12.23
C SER A 145 -11.39 0.83 13.40
N MET A 146 -12.11 0.32 14.40
CA MET A 146 -11.51 -0.37 15.56
C MET A 146 -10.98 -1.78 15.22
N ASP A 147 -11.71 -2.49 14.35
CA ASP A 147 -11.57 -3.94 14.19
C ASP A 147 -11.14 -4.37 12.78
N GLY A 148 -10.85 -3.42 11.88
CA GLY A 148 -10.43 -3.72 10.50
C GLY A 148 -11.51 -4.36 9.62
N GLU A 149 -12.73 -4.53 10.14
CA GLU A 149 -13.91 -4.90 9.38
C GLU A 149 -14.41 -3.67 8.61
N ASN A 150 -14.42 -3.78 7.28
CA ASN A 150 -15.22 -2.97 6.36
C ASN A 150 -16.32 -3.86 5.78
#